data_AF-A0A6L6JIR8-F1
#
_entry.id   AF-A0A6L6JIR8-F1
#
_cell.length_a   1.000
_cell.length_b   1.000
_cell.length_c   1.000
_cell.angle_alpha   90.00
_cell.angle_beta   90.00
_cell.angle_gamma   90.00
#
_symmetry.space_group_name_H-M   'P 1'
#
loop_
_entity.id
_entity.type
_entity.pdbx_description
1 polymer ?
#
loop_
_entity_poly.entity_id
_entity_poly.type
_entity_poly.pdbx_seq_one_letter_code
_entity_poly.pdbx_strand_id
1 'polypeptide(L)'
;MQQAVTKPRESIYQRIGGAEGVGQLVETFCGILETTEVGKPVFLLHLRGHGMAHARMEQLNFFSGMFGGPKLYAEKWGHSNVRQIHAHVDIDESVSQAWLTSMSMALDKLEYAPDLKQQLMQSFTDMAAILVRQSQS
;
A
#
# COMPACT_ATOMS: atom_id res chain seq x y z
N MET A 1 -44.37 5.72 7.37
CA MET A 1 -43.09 5.22 7.92
C MET A 1 -41.98 5.68 7.00
N GLN A 2 -41.12 6.60 7.43
CA GLN A 2 -39.99 7.09 6.62
C GLN A 2 -38.82 6.16 6.89
N GLN A 3 -38.43 5.37 5.89
CA GLN A 3 -37.19 4.58 5.94
C GLN A 3 -36.03 5.55 5.72
N ALA A 4 -35.15 5.67 6.71
CA ALA A 4 -33.88 6.35 6.54
C ALA A 4 -33.03 5.53 5.58
N VAL A 5 -32.89 6.00 4.34
CA VAL A 5 -31.91 5.46 3.39
C VAL A 5 -30.53 5.83 3.95
N THR A 6 -29.83 4.86 4.53
CA THR A 6 -28.43 5.04 4.91
C THR A 6 -27.61 5.16 3.62
N LYS A 7 -27.01 6.33 3.38
CA LYS A 7 -26.01 6.46 2.31
C LYS A 7 -24.89 5.44 2.58
N PRO A 8 -24.45 4.65 1.58
CA PRO A 8 -23.30 3.78 1.74
C PRO A 8 -22.10 4.60 2.23
N ARG A 9 -21.33 4.07 3.20
CA ARG A 9 -20.05 4.67 3.56
C ARG A 9 -19.16 4.68 2.33
N GLU A 10 -18.62 5.86 2.04
CA GLU A 10 -17.66 6.07 0.96
C GLU A 10 -16.42 5.17 1.15
N SER A 11 -15.94 4.54 0.08
CA SER A 11 -14.76 3.66 0.14
C SER A 11 -13.48 4.48 0.34
N ILE A 12 -12.40 3.85 0.82
CA ILE A 12 -11.09 4.52 0.90
C ILE A 12 -10.68 5.06 -0.47
N TYR A 13 -10.98 4.32 -1.54
CA TYR A 13 -10.69 4.71 -2.91
C TYR A 13 -11.40 6.01 -3.30
N GLN A 14 -12.65 6.19 -2.93
CA GLN A 14 -13.36 7.44 -3.18
C GLN A 14 -12.81 8.58 -2.31
N ARG A 15 -12.58 8.32 -1.01
CA ARG A 15 -12.07 9.30 -0.04
C ARG A 15 -10.66 9.83 -0.37
N ILE A 16 -9.81 9.01 -0.98
CA ILE A 16 -8.45 9.41 -1.38
C ILE A 16 -8.43 10.23 -2.68
N GLY A 17 -9.55 10.30 -3.42
CA GLY A 17 -9.63 10.98 -4.72
C GLY A 17 -9.59 10.04 -5.94
N GLY A 18 -9.98 8.78 -5.76
CA GLY A 18 -10.02 7.79 -6.83
C GLY A 18 -8.64 7.41 -7.37
N ALA A 19 -8.57 7.14 -8.67
CA ALA A 19 -7.34 6.69 -9.33
C ALA A 19 -6.19 7.70 -9.18
N GLU A 20 -6.51 9.00 -9.23
CA GLU A 20 -5.52 10.07 -9.08
C GLU A 20 -4.92 10.06 -7.67
N GLY A 21 -5.75 9.96 -6.63
CA GLY A 21 -5.29 9.87 -5.24
C GLY A 21 -4.43 8.64 -4.95
N VAL A 22 -4.81 7.49 -5.52
CA VAL A 22 -3.97 6.27 -5.44
C VAL A 22 -2.63 6.50 -6.14
N GLY A 23 -2.64 7.11 -7.32
CA GLY A 23 -1.43 7.45 -8.06
C GLY A 23 -0.50 8.38 -7.26
N GLN A 24 -1.04 9.46 -6.69
CA GLN A 24 -0.27 10.40 -5.86
C GLN A 24 0.34 9.73 -4.63
N LEU A 25 -0.42 8.85 -3.95
CA LEU A 25 0.09 8.10 -2.81
C LEU A 25 1.25 7.19 -3.21
N VAL A 26 1.09 6.42 -4.28
CA VAL A 26 2.12 5.47 -4.75
C VAL A 26 3.36 6.21 -5.25
N GLU A 27 3.19 7.29 -5.99
CA GLU A 27 4.28 8.15 -6.45
C GLU A 27 5.08 8.71 -5.29
N THR A 28 4.39 9.30 -4.30
CA THR A 28 5.02 9.88 -3.11
C THR A 28 5.77 8.81 -2.31
N PHE A 29 5.14 7.65 -2.11
CA PHE A 29 5.76 6.52 -1.41
C PHE A 29 6.99 6.00 -2.13
N CYS A 30 6.92 5.78 -3.44
CA CYS A 30 8.07 5.35 -4.24
C CYS A 30 9.22 6.37 -4.19
N GLY A 31 8.89 7.67 -4.23
CA GLY A 31 9.86 8.74 -4.03
C GLY A 31 10.55 8.65 -2.66
N ILE A 32 9.82 8.35 -1.58
CA ILE A 32 10.43 8.11 -0.26
C ILE A 32 11.39 6.91 -0.31
N LEU A 33 10.97 5.80 -0.94
CA LEU A 33 11.81 4.61 -1.06
C LEU A 33 13.14 4.89 -1.79
N GLU A 34 13.07 5.66 -2.87
CA GLU A 34 14.22 5.95 -3.74
C GLU A 34 15.18 6.99 -3.15
N THR A 35 14.72 7.87 -2.26
CA THR A 35 15.47 9.07 -1.86
C THR A 35 15.85 9.13 -0.38
N THR A 36 15.40 8.18 0.44
CA THR A 36 15.63 8.21 1.89
C THR A 36 16.37 6.97 2.39
N GLU A 37 17.19 7.12 3.43
CA GLU A 37 17.89 5.98 4.04
C GLU A 37 16.91 4.99 4.69
N VAL A 38 15.77 5.45 5.20
CA VAL A 38 14.73 4.57 5.76
C VAL A 38 14.08 3.69 4.70
N GLY A 39 13.89 4.21 3.48
CA GLY A 39 13.30 3.46 2.37
C GLY A 39 14.25 2.46 1.70
N LYS A 40 15.55 2.64 1.90
CA LYS A 40 16.63 1.89 1.23
C LYS A 40 16.52 0.37 1.34
N PRO A 41 16.17 -0.26 2.48
CA PRO A 41 16.02 -1.71 2.55
C PRO A 41 14.95 -2.24 1.57
N VAL A 42 13.80 -1.57 1.52
CA VAL A 42 12.69 -1.93 0.62
C VAL A 42 13.05 -1.66 -0.83
N PHE A 43 13.68 -0.51 -1.10
CA PHE A 43 14.16 -0.14 -2.45
C PHE A 43 15.11 -1.19 -3.02
N LEU A 44 16.08 -1.65 -2.23
CA LEU A 44 17.04 -2.69 -2.65
C LEU A 44 16.37 -4.02 -2.96
N LEU A 45 15.31 -4.41 -2.24
CA LEU A 45 14.54 -5.61 -2.56
C LEU A 45 13.87 -5.51 -3.95
N HIS A 46 13.30 -4.35 -4.28
CA HIS A 46 12.71 -4.13 -5.60
C HIS A 46 13.77 -4.12 -6.72
N LEU A 47 14.95 -3.56 -6.47
CA LEU A 47 16.06 -3.58 -7.46
C LEU A 47 16.61 -4.98 -7.74
N ARG A 48 16.49 -5.93 -6.80
CA ARG A 48 16.84 -7.34 -7.03
C ARG A 48 15.81 -8.08 -7.88
N GLY A 49 14.61 -7.53 -8.01
CA GLY A 49 13.52 -8.08 -8.82
C GLY A 49 13.36 -7.32 -10.14
N HIS A 50 12.11 -6.99 -10.49
CA HIS A 50 11.77 -6.27 -11.73
C HIS A 50 11.98 -4.74 -11.66
N GLY A 51 12.56 -4.23 -10.57
CA GLY A 51 12.87 -2.81 -10.39
C GLY A 51 11.67 -1.95 -9.96
N MET A 52 11.96 -0.68 -9.61
CA MET A 52 10.98 0.25 -9.06
C MET A 52 9.86 0.63 -10.04
N ALA A 53 10.15 0.72 -11.34
CA ALA A 53 9.12 1.04 -12.33
C ALA A 53 8.00 0.00 -12.36
N HIS A 54 8.36 -1.29 -12.28
CA HIS A 54 7.40 -2.38 -12.17
C HIS A 54 6.67 -2.33 -10.83
N ALA A 55 7.40 -2.19 -9.72
CA ALA A 55 6.83 -2.13 -8.38
C ALA A 55 5.78 -1.00 -8.23
N ARG A 56 6.08 0.18 -8.76
CA ARG A 56 5.19 1.35 -8.75
C ARG A 56 3.86 1.08 -9.46
N MET A 57 3.93 0.52 -10.66
CA MET A 57 2.73 0.18 -11.44
C MET A 57 1.88 -0.87 -10.72
N GLU A 58 2.51 -1.93 -10.23
CA GLU A 58 1.79 -3.01 -9.56
C GLU A 58 1.23 -2.60 -8.19
N GLN A 59 1.90 -1.71 -7.46
CA GLN A 59 1.40 -1.15 -6.21
C GLN A 59 0.15 -0.29 -6.45
N LEU A 60 0.13 0.51 -7.51
CA LEU A 60 -1.06 1.26 -7.93
C LEU A 60 -2.24 0.31 -8.22
N ASN A 61 -2.00 -0.71 -9.03
CA ASN A 61 -3.03 -1.70 -9.38
C ASN A 61 -3.58 -2.41 -8.13
N PHE A 62 -2.68 -2.76 -7.20
CA PHE A 62 -3.04 -3.44 -5.97
C PHE A 62 -3.85 -2.54 -5.03
N PHE A 63 -3.40 -1.30 -4.81
CA PHE A 63 -4.09 -0.33 -3.96
C PHE A 63 -5.43 0.11 -4.50
N SER A 64 -5.59 0.22 -5.82
CA SER A 64 -6.91 0.46 -6.44
C SER A 64 -7.96 -0.54 -5.94
N GLY A 65 -7.67 -1.84 -6.02
CA GLY A 65 -8.59 -2.87 -5.55
C GLY A 65 -8.70 -2.93 -4.02
N MET A 66 -7.57 -2.82 -3.32
CA MET A 66 -7.52 -2.89 -1.85
C MET A 66 -8.37 -1.79 -1.19
N PHE A 67 -8.42 -0.60 -1.78
CA PHE A 67 -9.19 0.53 -1.26
C PHE A 67 -10.68 0.52 -1.69
N GLY A 68 -11.12 -0.50 -2.42
CA GLY A 68 -12.50 -0.65 -2.87
C GLY A 68 -12.80 0.02 -4.22
N GLY A 69 -11.77 0.31 -5.02
CA GLY A 69 -11.89 0.70 -6.43
C GLY A 69 -11.84 -0.49 -7.39
N PRO A 70 -11.52 -0.25 -8.68
CA PRO A 70 -11.34 -1.31 -9.68
C PRO A 70 -10.27 -2.32 -9.27
N LYS A 71 -10.51 -3.61 -9.50
CA LYS A 71 -9.64 -4.72 -9.05
C LYS A 71 -8.49 -4.98 -10.04
N LEU A 72 -7.81 -3.92 -10.46
CA LEU A 72 -6.82 -3.93 -11.56
C LEU A 72 -5.76 -5.02 -11.40
N TYR A 73 -5.22 -5.19 -10.19
CA TYR A 73 -4.22 -6.23 -9.94
C TYR A 73 -4.78 -7.63 -10.12
N ALA A 74 -5.96 -7.91 -9.56
CA ALA A 74 -6.58 -9.23 -9.66
C ALA A 74 -7.06 -9.54 -11.07
N GLU A 75 -7.53 -8.54 -11.83
CA GLU A 75 -7.89 -8.69 -13.23
C GLU A 75 -6.68 -9.04 -14.10
N LYS A 76 -5.52 -8.44 -13.81
CA LYS A 76 -4.26 -8.69 -14.52
C LYS A 76 -3.60 -10.03 -14.13
N TRP A 77 -3.56 -10.36 -12.84
CA TRP A 77 -2.78 -11.48 -12.29
C TRP A 77 -3.62 -12.66 -11.81
N GLY A 78 -4.95 -12.58 -11.86
CA GLY A 78 -5.89 -13.62 -11.43
C GLY A 78 -6.15 -13.69 -9.93
N HIS A 79 -5.33 -13.03 -9.09
CA HIS A 79 -5.54 -12.96 -7.64
C HIS A 79 -4.90 -11.70 -7.03
N SER A 80 -5.32 -11.34 -5.81
CA SER A 80 -4.71 -10.28 -4.99
C SER A 80 -4.26 -10.79 -3.61
N ASN A 81 -3.95 -12.09 -3.49
CA ASN A 81 -3.46 -12.67 -2.24
C ASN A 81 -2.05 -12.14 -1.91
N VAL A 82 -1.95 -11.23 -0.94
CA VAL A 82 -0.70 -10.54 -0.58
C VAL A 82 0.41 -11.49 -0.14
N ARG A 83 0.08 -12.61 0.54
CA ARG A 83 1.07 -13.62 0.96
C ARG A 83 1.66 -14.35 -0.24
N GLN A 84 0.83 -14.71 -1.23
CA GLN A 84 1.32 -15.37 -2.44
C GLN A 84 2.19 -14.45 -3.28
N ILE A 85 1.78 -13.17 -3.40
CA ILE A 85 2.56 -12.15 -4.11
C ILE A 85 3.96 -12.01 -3.50
N HIS A 86 4.08 -12.00 -2.17
CA HIS A 86 5.36 -11.81 -1.47
C HIS A 86 6.06 -13.12 -1.05
N ALA A 87 5.56 -14.29 -1.46
CA ALA A 87 6.12 -15.57 -1.02
C ALA A 87 7.62 -15.71 -1.34
N HIS A 88 8.07 -15.10 -2.42
CA HIS A 88 9.46 -15.10 -2.90
C HIS A 88 10.37 -14.02 -2.29
N VAL A 89 9.86 -13.18 -1.37
CA VAL A 89 10.60 -12.08 -0.75
C VAL A 89 10.72 -12.31 0.75
N ASP A 90 11.95 -12.35 1.27
CA ASP A 90 12.19 -12.42 2.71
C ASP A 90 11.91 -11.07 3.37
N ILE A 91 10.76 -10.99 4.04
CA ILE A 91 10.31 -9.82 4.79
C ILE A 91 10.42 -10.13 6.27
N ASP A 92 11.44 -9.58 6.91
CA ASP A 92 11.59 -9.58 8.35
C ASP A 92 10.92 -8.33 8.98
N GLU A 93 10.98 -8.24 10.31
CA GLU A 93 10.44 -7.10 11.06
C GLU A 93 11.10 -5.77 10.67
N SER A 94 12.40 -5.78 10.33
CA SER A 94 13.13 -4.56 9.98
C SER A 94 12.69 -4.00 8.63
N VAL A 95 12.49 -4.85 7.63
CA VAL A 95 11.99 -4.48 6.31
C VAL A 95 10.54 -4.00 6.40
N SER A 96 9.71 -4.71 7.18
CA SER A 96 8.33 -4.32 7.43
C SER A 96 8.24 -2.95 8.09
N GLN A 97 9.05 -2.70 9.11
CA GLN A 97 9.12 -1.41 9.79
C GLN A 97 9.60 -0.29 8.86
N ALA A 98 10.63 -0.54 8.05
CA ALA A 98 11.12 0.40 7.05
C ALA A 98 10.03 0.78 6.03
N TRP A 99 9.24 -0.20 5.58
CA TRP A 99 8.11 0.01 4.68
C TRP A 99 7.01 0.86 5.33
N LEU A 100 6.60 0.52 6.56
CA LEU A 100 5.57 1.26 7.30
C LEU A 100 5.99 2.70 7.62
N THR A 101 7.25 2.91 8.03
CA THR A 101 7.77 4.26 8.27
C THR A 101 7.80 5.08 6.98
N SER A 102 8.21 4.48 5.86
CA SER A 102 8.19 5.14 4.55
C SER A 102 6.77 5.52 4.12
N MET A 103 5.79 4.67 4.41
CA MET A 103 4.38 4.95 4.13
C MET A 103 3.83 6.08 5.01
N SER A 104 4.18 6.10 6.29
CA SER A 104 3.83 7.20 7.19
C SER A 104 4.38 8.54 6.68
N MET A 105 5.65 8.57 6.26
CA MET A 105 6.27 9.77 5.67
C MET A 105 5.58 10.22 4.38
N ALA A 106 5.12 9.29 3.55
CA ALA A 106 4.36 9.61 2.36
C ALA A 106 3.00 10.24 2.71
N LEU A 107 2.28 9.68 3.69
CA LEU A 107 1.02 10.25 4.16
C LEU A 107 1.19 11.61 4.83
N ASP A 108 2.31 11.88 5.49
CA ASP A 108 2.60 13.20 6.06
C ASP A 108 2.77 14.27 4.98
N LYS A 109 3.28 13.91 3.80
CA LYS A 109 3.41 14.81 2.64
C LYS A 109 2.09 15.06 1.90
N LEU A 110 1.09 14.21 2.10
CA LEU A 110 -0.20 14.30 1.42
C LEU A 110 -1.22 15.02 2.29
N GLU A 111 -2.03 15.90 1.70
CA GLU A 111 -3.05 16.69 2.40
C GLU A 111 -4.35 15.91 2.63
N TYR A 112 -4.25 14.67 3.13
CA TYR A 112 -5.40 13.86 3.48
C TYR A 112 -5.99 14.23 4.84
N ALA A 113 -7.30 14.01 5.01
CA ALA A 113 -7.95 14.17 6.30
C ALA A 113 -7.27 13.26 7.36
N PRO A 114 -7.08 13.74 8.62
CA PRO A 114 -6.35 12.98 9.63
C PRO A 114 -6.92 11.57 9.89
N ASP A 115 -8.24 11.44 9.87
CA ASP A 115 -8.93 10.16 10.05
C ASP A 115 -8.72 9.20 8.86
N LEU A 116 -8.58 9.74 7.64
CA LEU A 116 -8.20 8.96 6.45
C LEU A 116 -6.75 8.48 6.56
N LYS A 117 -5.81 9.33 6.99
CA LYS A 117 -4.41 8.93 7.22
C LYS A 117 -4.32 7.80 8.25
N GLN A 118 -5.07 7.91 9.35
CA GLN A 118 -5.14 6.87 10.37
C GLN A 118 -5.71 5.56 9.80
N GLN A 119 -6.80 5.62 9.04
CA GLN A 119 -7.40 4.43 8.42
C GLN A 119 -6.45 3.74 7.43
N LEU A 120 -5.73 4.53 6.62
CA LEU A 120 -4.72 4.03 5.70
C LEU A 120 -3.58 3.34 6.46
N MET A 121 -3.01 4.01 7.47
CA MET A 121 -1.94 3.42 8.29
C MET A 121 -2.37 2.15 9.01
N GLN A 122 -3.61 2.06 9.49
CA GLN A 122 -4.12 0.82 10.08
C GLN A 122 -4.17 -0.30 9.04
N SER A 123 -4.75 -0.03 7.86
CA SER A 123 -4.86 -1.02 6.76
C SER A 123 -3.48 -1.53 6.32
N PHE A 124 -2.50 -0.63 6.26
CA PHE A 124 -1.12 -0.93 5.93
C PHE A 124 -0.42 -1.76 7.00
N THR A 125 -0.63 -1.43 8.27
CA THR A 125 -0.06 -2.17 9.41
C THR A 125 -0.61 -3.60 9.44
N ASP A 126 -1.93 -3.76 9.26
CA ASP A 126 -2.58 -5.07 9.22
C ASP A 126 -2.04 -5.92 8.06
N MET A 127 -1.88 -5.32 6.88
CA MET A 127 -1.28 -5.97 5.72
C MET A 127 0.19 -6.37 5.96
N ALA A 128 0.99 -5.48 6.54
CA ALA A 128 2.41 -5.75 6.80
C ALA A 128 2.60 -6.89 7.81
N ALA A 129 1.76 -6.95 8.85
CA ALA A 129 1.78 -8.02 9.85
C ALA A 129 1.53 -9.42 9.25
N ILE A 130 0.79 -9.51 8.15
CA ILE A 130 0.53 -10.76 7.42
C ILE A 130 1.80 -11.24 6.68
N LEU A 131 2.74 -10.35 6.37
CA LEU A 131 3.91 -10.65 5.53
C LEU A 131 5.18 -10.96 6.32
N VAL A 132 5.30 -10.45 7.55
CA VAL A 132 6.48 -10.70 8.39
C VAL A 132 6.65 -12.19 8.62
N ARG A 133 7.77 -12.73 8.16
CA ARG A 133 8.20 -14.09 8.48
C ARG A 133 9.02 -14.02 9.77
N GLN A 134 8.68 -14.84 10.75
CA GLN A 134 9.56 -15.06 11.90
C GLN A 134 10.79 -15.81 11.39
N SER A 135 11.97 -15.24 11.57
CA SER A 135 13.23 -15.96 11.43
C SER A 135 13.17 -17.16 12.37
N GLN A 136 13.20 -18.37 11.82
CA GLN A 136 13.39 -19.56 12.63
C GLN A 136 14.78 -19.46 13.25
N SER A 137 14.84 -19.20 14.56
CA SER A 137 16.06 -19.29 15.36
C SER A 137 16.65 -20.70 15.32
#